data_AF-J9E6J0-F1
#
_entry.id   AF-J9E6J0-F1
#
_cell.length_a   1.000
_cell.length_b   1.000
_cell.length_c   1.000
_cell.angle_alpha   90.00
_cell.angle_beta   90.00
_cell.angle_gamma   90.00
#
_symmetry.space_group_name_H-M   'P 1'
#
loop_
_entity.id
_entity.type
_entity.pdbx_description
1 polymer ?
#
loop_
_entity_poly.entity_id
_entity_poly.type
_entity_poly.pdbx_seq_one_letter_code
_entity_poly.pdbx_strand_id
1 'polypeptide(L)' 'MQSNCEANQIQVAESTAKILMENSKYNLTKRGVVHVKGKGDVNTYWLNELILNKQQ' A
#
# COMPACT_ATOMS: atom_id res chain seq x y z
N MET A 1 4.09 -8.14 7.34
CA MET A 1 4.37 -8.48 5.92
C MET A 1 5.61 -7.69 5.50
N GLN A 2 6.79 -8.08 5.98
CA GLN A 2 8.06 -7.39 5.68
C GLN A 2 9.08 -8.30 4.99
N SER A 3 8.82 -9.61 4.93
CA SER A 3 9.73 -10.62 4.35
C SER A 3 9.86 -10.56 2.83
N ASN A 4 9.12 -9.67 2.15
CA ASN A 4 9.15 -9.49 0.69
C ASN A 4 9.19 -8.00 0.29
N CYS A 5 9.58 -7.14 1.24
CA CYS A 5 9.54 -5.70 1.06
C CYS A 5 10.88 -5.23 0.48
N GLU A 6 10.84 -4.48 -0.62
CA GLU A 6 12.00 -3.74 -1.11
C GLU A 6 12.45 -2.73 -0.04
N ALA A 7 13.76 -2.55 0.11
CA ALA A 7 14.31 -1.59 1.05
C ALA A 7 13.82 -0.16 0.70
N ASN A 8 13.48 0.64 1.72
CA ASN A 8 12.91 2.00 1.59
C ASN A 8 11.50 2.10 0.99
N GLN A 9 10.74 1.01 0.88
CA GLN A 9 9.33 1.06 0.48
C GLN A 9 8.41 0.56 1.59
N ILE A 10 7.20 1.12 1.66
CA ILE A 10 6.17 0.68 2.61
C ILE A 10 5.13 -0.13 1.84
N GLN A 11 5.10 -1.43 2.10
CA GLN A 11 4.08 -2.32 1.57
C GLN A 11 2.83 -2.31 2.46
N VAL A 12 1.67 -2.11 1.85
CA VAL A 12 0.37 -2.19 2.53
C VAL A 12 -0.54 -3.24 1.89
N ALA A 13 -1.39 -3.86 2.70
CA ALA A 13 -2.42 -4.78 2.22
C ALA A 13 -3.60 -4.00 1.63
N GLU A 14 -4.41 -4.66 0.80
CA GLU A 14 -5.60 -4.08 0.17
C GLU A 14 -6.52 -3.35 1.17
N SER A 15 -6.80 -3.96 2.33
CA SER A 15 -7.69 -3.37 3.34
C SER A 15 -7.18 -2.02 3.83
N THR A 16 -5.86 -1.92 4.08
CA THR A 16 -5.22 -0.68 4.50
C THR A 16 -5.13 0.33 3.36
N ALA A 17 -4.83 -0.13 2.15
CA ALA A 17 -4.80 0.72 0.95
C ALA A 17 -6.16 1.38 0.71
N LYS A 18 -7.27 0.67 0.90
CA LYS A 18 -8.62 1.21 0.71
C LYS A 18 -8.91 2.38 1.66
N ILE A 19 -8.56 2.24 2.94
CA ILE A 19 -8.71 3.30 3.96
C ILE A 19 -7.82 4.51 3.64
N LEU A 20 -6.60 4.24 3.16
CA LEU A 20 -5.68 5.30 2.76
C LEU A 20 -6.10 5.97 1.45
N MET A 21 -6.78 5.28 0.52
CA MET A 21 -7.34 5.87 -0.70
C MET A 21 -8.54 6.78 -0.40
N GLU A 22 -9.36 6.44 0.61
CA GLU A 22 -10.44 7.33 1.09
C GLU A 22 -9.88 8.65 1.63
N ASN A 23 -8.66 8.63 2.16
CA ASN A 23 -7.92 9.83 2.52
C ASN A 23 -7.08 10.28 1.31
N SER A 24 -7.53 11.27 0.53
CA SER A 24 -6.80 11.84 -0.64
C SER A 24 -5.42 12.46 -0.34
N LYS A 25 -4.86 12.17 0.84
CA LYS A 25 -3.53 12.56 1.31
C LYS A 25 -2.43 11.60 0.88
N TYR A 26 -2.76 10.39 0.41
CA TYR A 26 -1.76 9.35 0.14
C TYR A 26 -1.80 8.86 -1.30
N ASN A 27 -0.63 8.74 -1.91
CA ASN A 27 -0.45 8.14 -3.22
C ASN A 27 -0.04 6.68 -3.09
N LEU A 28 -0.90 5.78 -3.54
CA LEU A 28 -0.69 4.34 -3.50
C LEU A 28 -0.59 3.78 -4.90
N THR A 29 0.42 2.96 -5.17
CA THR A 29 0.55 2.22 -6.43
C THR A 29 0.24 0.75 -6.19
N LYS A 30 -0.61 0.15 -7.03
CA LYS A 30 -0.87 -1.28 -6.97
C LYS A 30 0.39 -2.05 -7.35
N ARG A 31 0.91 -2.86 -6.42
CA ARG A 31 2.06 -3.75 -6.68
C ARG A 31 1.63 -4.99 -7.46
N GLY A 32 0.49 -5.56 -7.05
CA GLY A 32 -0.01 -6.82 -7.57
C GLY A 32 -0.41 -7.79 -6.46
N VAL A 33 -0.61 -9.03 -6.84
CA VAL A 33 -1.07 -10.11 -5.97
C VAL A 33 0.14 -10.84 -5.40
N VAL A 34 0.15 -11.05 -4.08
CA VAL A 34 1.15 -11.84 -3.37
C VAL A 34 0.49 -13.07 -2.80
N HIS A 35 1.05 -14.23 -3.14
CA HIS A 35 0.61 -15.48 -2.57
C HIS A 35 1.12 -15.62 -1.13
N VAL A 36 0.21 -15.55 -0.16
CA VAL A 36 0.51 -15.69 1.26
C VAL A 36 0.02 -17.05 1.73
N LYS A 37 0.95 -17.90 2.16
CA LYS A 37 0.62 -19.22 2.72
C LYS A 37 -0.39 -19.08 3.86
N GLY A 38 -1.58 -19.69 3.69
CA GLY A 38 -2.68 -19.64 4.66
C GLY A 38 -3.74 -18.55 4.44
N LYS A 39 -3.48 -17.55 3.58
CA LYS A 39 -4.48 -16.53 3.18
C LYS A 39 -4.80 -16.54 1.69
N GLY A 40 -4.01 -17.28 0.89
CA GLY A 40 -4.15 -17.32 -0.56
C GLY A 40 -3.58 -16.05 -1.19
N ASP A 41 -4.21 -15.63 -2.27
CA ASP A 41 -3.77 -14.52 -3.10
C ASP A 41 -4.25 -13.18 -2.52
N VAL A 42 -3.31 -12.36 -2.06
CA VAL A 42 -3.57 -11.08 -1.40
C VAL A 42 -3.08 -9.93 -2.26
N ASN A 43 -3.94 -8.98 -2.60
CA ASN A 43 -3.51 -7.75 -3.26
C ASN A 43 -2.69 -6.87 -2.31
N THR A 44 -1.60 -6.35 -2.85
CA THR A 44 -0.65 -5.48 -2.12
C THR A 44 -0.41 -4.20 -2.90
N TYR A 45 -0.15 -3.14 -2.15
CA TYR A 45 0.05 -1.80 -2.67
C TYR A 45 1.32 -1.20 -2.05
N TRP A 46 1.99 -0.35 -2.81
CA TRP A 46 3.10 0.47 -2.36
C TRP A 46 2.58 1.83 -1.97
N LEU A 47 2.93 2.28 -0.77
CA LEU A 47 2.75 3.66 -0.36
C LEU A 47 3.98 4.45 -0.81
N ASN A 48 3.83 5.29 -1.85
CA ASN A 48 4.94 6.06 -2.39
C ASN A 48 5.09 7.40 -1.67
N GLU A 49 4.02 8.19 -1.66
CA GLU A 49 4.09 9.59 -1.27
C GLU A 49 2.87 10.05 -0.47
N LEU A 50 3.13 10.97 0.45
CA LEU A 50 2.10 11.73 1.15
C LEU A 50 1.86 13.03 0.37
N ILE A 51 0.74 13.09 -0.36
CA ILE A 51 0.24 14.31 -1.01
C ILE A 51 -0.45 15.15 0.08
N LEU A 52 0.34 15.90 0.84
CA LEU A 52 -0.19 16.99 1.64
C LEU A 52 -0.64 18.08 0.67
N ASN A 53 -1.94 18.13 0.35
CA ASN A 53 -2.55 19.32 -0.20
C ASN A 53 -2.44 20.43 0.87
N LYS A 54 -1.31 21.13 0.88
CA LYS A 54 -1.17 22.42 1.55
C LYS A 54 -2.10 23.38 0.81
N GLN A 55 -3.35 23.42 1.24
CA GLN A 55 -4.21 24.58 0.99
C GLN A 55 -3.45 25.76 1.62
N GLN A 56 -3.00 26.65 0.74
CA GLN A 56 -2.25 27.87 1.05
C GLN A 56 -3.15 28.89 1.73
#